data_AF-A0A4S8PIT0-F1
#
_entry.id   AF-A0A4S8PIT0-F1
#
_cell.length_a   1.000
_cell.length_b   1.000
_cell.length_c   1.000
_cell.angle_alpha   90.00
_cell.angle_beta   90.00
_cell.angle_gamma   90.00
#
_symmetry.space_group_name_H-M   'P 1'
#
loop_
_entity.id
_entity.type
_entity.pdbx_description
1 polymer ?
#
loop_
_entity_poly.entity_id
_entity_poly.type
_entity_poly.pdbx_seq_one_letter_code
_entity_poly.pdbx_strand_id
1 'polypeptide(L)'
;MDEVDLEQIAMLFSTLANSARLAIFCRIIEREWSVNDLADEVGLRQSALSQHLRKLRDAKVVKTRRERQIVYYRCADATVLRLLSQVGLIGSEQLITELPSI
;
A
#
# COMPACT_ATOMS: atom_id res chain seq x y z
N MET A 1 2.74 -9.92 26.58
CA MET A 1 3.54 -9.14 25.62
C MET A 1 3.63 -10.03 24.42
N ASP A 2 2.86 -9.74 23.37
CA ASP A 2 2.88 -10.57 22.16
C ASP A 2 4.33 -10.65 21.66
N GLU A 3 4.81 -11.87 21.45
CA GLU A 3 6.13 -12.13 20.92
C GLU A 3 6.21 -11.50 19.53
N VAL A 4 7.23 -10.69 19.30
CA VAL A 4 7.40 -9.99 18.03
C VAL A 4 7.81 -11.01 16.97
N ASP A 5 6.94 -11.26 16.00
CA ASP A 5 7.22 -12.13 14.86
C ASP A 5 8.23 -11.46 13.91
N LEU A 6 9.52 -11.74 14.13
CA LEU A 6 10.62 -11.16 13.36
C LEU A 6 10.58 -11.58 11.88
N GLU A 7 10.07 -12.77 11.56
CA GLU A 7 9.96 -13.24 10.18
C GLU A 7 8.90 -12.45 9.41
N GLN A 8 7.74 -12.21 10.06
CA GLN A 8 6.69 -11.37 9.49
C GLN A 8 7.17 -9.93 9.26
N ILE A 9 7.93 -9.36 10.20
CA ILE A 9 8.51 -8.02 10.06
C ILE A 9 9.54 -7.96 8.93
N ALA A 10 10.42 -8.94 8.83
CA ALA A 10 11.40 -9.02 7.74
C ALA A 10 10.70 -9.13 6.37
N MET A 11 9.61 -9.91 6.29
CA MET A 11 8.80 -10.03 5.09
C MET A 11 8.13 -8.70 4.70
N LEU A 12 7.63 -7.95 5.69
CA LEU A 12 7.08 -6.61 5.48
C LEU A 12 8.15 -5.67 4.92
N PHE A 13 9.33 -5.60 5.54
CA PHE A 13 10.41 -4.73 5.05
C PHE A 13 10.88 -5.13 3.65
N SER A 14 11.05 -6.42 3.38
CA SER A 14 11.34 -6.92 2.03
C SER A 14 10.25 -6.54 1.02
N THR A 15 9.00 -6.46 1.48
CA THR A 15 7.88 -5.99 0.66
C THR A 15 7.93 -4.49 0.39
N LEU A 16 8.41 -3.68 1.33
CA LEU A 16 8.49 -2.22 1.17
C LEU A 16 9.79 -1.76 0.48
N ALA A 17 10.87 -2.56 0.53
CA ALA A 17 12.18 -2.26 -0.04
C ALA A 17 12.22 -2.33 -1.59
N ASN A 18 11.31 -1.61 -2.26
CA ASN A 18 11.25 -1.50 -3.71
C ASN A 18 10.59 -0.17 -4.10
N SER A 19 11.27 0.62 -4.93
CA SER A 19 10.83 1.97 -5.31
C SER A 19 9.46 2.01 -5.98
N ALA A 20 9.15 1.06 -6.87
CA ALA A 20 7.84 1.00 -7.52
C ALA A 20 6.70 0.74 -6.52
N ARG A 21 6.92 -0.14 -5.54
CA ARG A 21 5.94 -0.39 -4.47
C ARG A 21 5.76 0.82 -3.56
N LEU A 22 6.83 1.56 -3.26
CA LEU A 22 6.74 2.81 -2.51
C LEU A 22 5.96 3.89 -3.28
N ALA A 23 6.21 4.04 -4.58
CA ALA A 23 5.46 4.96 -5.44
C ALA A 23 3.96 4.61 -5.49
N ILE A 24 3.64 3.32 -5.61
CA ILE A 24 2.26 2.81 -5.51
C ILE A 24 1.66 3.20 -4.15
N PHE A 25 2.40 2.99 -3.06
CA PHE A 25 1.96 3.37 -1.71
C PHE A 25 1.62 4.85 -1.64
N CYS A 26 2.50 5.74 -2.11
CA CYS A 26 2.25 7.18 -2.09
C CYS A 26 0.95 7.60 -2.78
N ARG A 27 0.41 6.79 -3.70
CA ARG A 27 -0.89 7.04 -4.35
C ARG A 27 -2.06 6.43 -3.59
N ILE A 28 -1.98 5.17 -3.19
CA ILE A 28 -3.11 4.43 -2.58
C ILE A 28 -3.42 4.84 -1.14
N ILE A 29 -2.59 5.68 -0.53
CA ILE A 29 -2.88 6.32 0.76
C ILE A 29 -3.81 7.52 0.61
N GLU A 30 -3.84 8.15 -0.57
CA GLU A 30 -4.60 9.38 -0.81
C GLU A 30 -6.07 9.05 -1.09
N ARG A 31 -6.33 7.94 -1.79
CA ARG A 31 -7.66 7.46 -2.17
C ARG A 31 -7.63 6.02 -2.66
N GLU A 32 -8.81 5.46 -2.94
CA GLU A 32 -8.92 4.21 -3.69
C GLU A 32 -8.56 4.42 -5.17
N TRP A 33 -7.80 3.49 -5.74
CA TRP A 33 -7.43 3.50 -7.16
C TRP A 33 -7.80 2.22 -7.87
N SER A 34 -8.29 2.32 -9.10
CA SER A 34 -8.36 1.16 -9.99
C SER A 34 -6.96 0.76 -10.47
N VAL A 35 -6.79 -0.48 -10.94
CA VAL A 35 -5.50 -0.94 -11.50
C VAL A 35 -5.09 -0.09 -12.71
N ASN A 36 -6.03 0.28 -13.57
CA ASN A 36 -5.71 1.04 -14.79
C ASN A 36 -5.27 2.45 -14.45
N ASP A 37 -6.06 3.17 -13.65
CA ASP A 37 -5.76 4.57 -13.30
C ASP A 37 -4.44 4.68 -12.52
N LEU A 38 -4.19 3.71 -11.63
CA LEU A 38 -2.95 3.68 -10.85
C LEU A 38 -1.74 3.38 -11.75
N ALA A 39 -1.89 2.50 -12.74
CA ALA A 39 -0.81 2.15 -13.67
C ALA A 39 -0.35 3.39 -14.44
N ASP A 40 -1.30 4.16 -14.93
CA ASP A 40 -1.04 5.40 -15.65
C ASP A 40 -0.39 6.45 -14.73
N GLU A 41 -0.92 6.62 -13.52
CA GLU A 41 -0.39 7.56 -12.52
C GLU A 41 1.06 7.27 -12.10
N VAL A 42 1.41 6.00 -11.87
CA VAL A 42 2.78 5.63 -11.47
C VAL A 42 3.71 5.31 -12.65
N GLY A 43 3.23 5.47 -13.89
CA GLY A 43 4.01 5.23 -15.11
C GLY A 43 4.44 3.77 -15.30
N LEU A 44 3.62 2.80 -14.86
CA LEU A 44 3.90 1.37 -14.98
C LEU A 44 2.97 0.70 -15.99
N ARG A 45 3.45 -0.35 -16.65
CA ARG A 45 2.57 -1.26 -17.38
C ARG A 45 1.63 -1.98 -16.40
N GLN A 46 0.37 -2.18 -16.78
CA GLN A 46 -0.63 -2.85 -15.94
C GLN A 46 -0.19 -4.24 -15.43
N SER A 47 0.54 -5.02 -16.25
CA SER A 47 1.06 -6.33 -15.84
C SER A 47 2.11 -6.21 -14.73
N ALA A 48 3.00 -5.23 -14.81
CA ALA A 48 3.99 -4.94 -13.77
C ALA A 48 3.30 -4.43 -12.49
N LEU A 49 2.35 -3.50 -12.61
CA LEU A 49 1.56 -3.01 -11.48
C LEU A 49 0.82 -4.16 -10.78
N SER A 50 0.15 -5.03 -11.55
CA SER A 50 -0.59 -6.16 -11.00
C SER A 50 0.30 -7.13 -10.20
N GLN A 51 1.56 -7.32 -10.63
CA GLN A 51 2.53 -8.10 -9.87
C GLN A 51 2.93 -7.41 -8.55
N HIS A 52 3.14 -6.10 -8.57
CA HIS A 52 3.42 -5.33 -7.35
C HIS A 52 2.23 -5.38 -6.38
N LEU A 53 1.00 -5.10 -6.86
CA LEU A 53 -0.22 -5.14 -6.06
C LEU A 53 -0.50 -6.53 -5.48
N ARG A 54 -0.17 -7.60 -6.21
CA ARG A 54 -0.22 -8.97 -5.67
C ARG A 54 0.71 -9.13 -4.47
N LYS A 55 1.99 -8.77 -4.59
CA LYS A 55 2.95 -8.83 -3.47
C LYS A 55 2.50 -8.01 -2.27
N LEU A 56 1.97 -6.81 -2.51
CA LEU A 56 1.43 -5.94 -1.45
C LEU A 56 0.21 -6.57 -0.75
N ARG A 57 -0.68 -7.20 -1.51
CA ARG A 57 -1.85 -7.88 -0.97
C ARG A 57 -1.47 -9.13 -0.17
N ASP A 58 -0.51 -9.90 -0.67
CA ASP A 58 -0.01 -11.11 0.00
C ASP A 58 0.67 -10.75 1.34
N ALA A 59 1.32 -9.59 1.41
CA ALA A 59 1.85 -9.01 2.65
C ALA A 59 0.78 -8.32 3.53
N LYS A 60 -0.50 -8.35 3.13
CA LYS A 60 -1.66 -7.77 3.84
C LYS A 60 -1.60 -6.25 4.09
N VAL A 61 -0.77 -5.52 3.35
CA VAL A 61 -0.61 -4.06 3.53
C VAL A 61 -1.55 -3.22 2.67
N VAL A 62 -2.31 -3.86 1.77
CA VAL A 62 -3.36 -3.23 0.95
C VAL A 62 -4.66 -4.04 1.02
N LYS A 63 -5.78 -3.34 0.87
CA LYS A 63 -7.13 -3.91 0.80
C LYS A 63 -7.71 -3.66 -0.58
N THR A 64 -8.60 -4.55 -1.00
CA THR A 64 -9.29 -4.45 -2.27
C THR A 64 -10.80 -4.31 -2.08
N ARG A 65 -11.43 -3.46 -2.86
CA ARG A 65 -12.90 -3.38 -3.00
C ARG A 65 -13.25 -3.64 -4.46
N ARG A 66 -14.26 -4.46 -4.72
CA ARG A 66 -14.74 -4.69 -6.09
C ARG A 66 -16.03 -3.91 -6.31
N GLU A 67 -16.10 -3.18 -7.41
CA GLU A 67 -17.30 -2.49 -7.87
C GLU A 67 -17.55 -2.86 -9.33
N ARG A 68 -18.63 -3.61 -9.58
CA ARG A 68 -18.90 -4.23 -10.88
C ARG A 68 -17.69 -5.07 -11.34
N GLN A 69 -17.06 -4.68 -12.44
CA GLN A 69 -15.90 -5.36 -13.01
C GLN A 69 -14.55 -4.74 -12.61
N ILE A 70 -14.56 -3.66 -11.82
CA ILE A 70 -13.34 -2.92 -11.45
C ILE A 70 -12.93 -3.30 -10.02
N VAL A 71 -11.63 -3.56 -9.84
CA VAL A 71 -11.02 -3.78 -8.52
C VAL A 71 -10.26 -2.51 -8.13
N TYR A 72 -10.62 -1.97 -6.97
CA TYR A 72 -10.00 -0.80 -6.36
C TYR A 72 -9.07 -1.23 -5.23
N TYR A 73 -7.95 -0.53 -5.10
CA TYR A 73 -6.92 -0.75 -4.07
C TYR A 73 -6.81 0.47 -3.16
N ARG A 74 -6.65 0.21 -1.86
CA ARG A 74 -6.32 1.21 -0.83
C ARG A 74 -5.32 0.66 0.17
N CYS A 75 -4.64 1.55 0.89
CA CYS A 75 -3.86 1.16 2.05
C CYS A 75 -4.74 0.45 3.10
N ALA A 76 -4.19 -0.56 3.77
CA ALA A 76 -4.90 -1.33 4.80
C ALA A 76 -4.25 -1.31 6.18
N ASP A 77 -3.03 -0.79 6.27
CA ASP A 77 -2.17 -0.96 7.44
C ASP A 77 -1.68 0.39 7.98
N ALA A 78 -2.19 0.76 9.15
CA ALA A 78 -1.82 1.97 9.86
C ALA A 78 -0.35 2.01 10.30
N THR A 79 0.26 0.86 10.55
CA THR A 79 1.67 0.75 10.93
C THR A 79 2.56 1.09 9.75
N VAL A 80 2.23 0.60 8.55
CA VAL A 80 2.96 0.98 7.33
C VAL A 80 2.85 2.49 7.08
N LEU A 81 1.65 3.08 7.22
CA LEU A 81 1.48 4.53 7.11
C LEU A 81 2.36 5.31 8.09
N ARG A 82 2.35 4.92 9.37
CA ARG A 82 3.19 5.55 10.40
C ARG A 82 4.67 5.43 10.07
N LEU A 83 5.12 4.26 9.66
CA LEU A 83 6.51 4.02 9.26
C LEU A 83 6.91 4.93 8.08
N LEU A 84 6.10 4.97 7.02
CA LEU A 84 6.37 5.78 5.84
C LEU A 84 6.38 7.28 6.17
N SER A 85 5.54 7.72 7.12
CA SER A 85 5.55 9.09 7.61
C SER A 85 6.81 9.41 8.41
N GLN A 86 7.25 8.51 9.31
CA GLN A 86 8.45 8.71 10.12
C GLN A 86 9.74 8.81 9.29
N VAL A 87 9.81 8.12 8.15
CA VAL A 87 10.95 8.21 7.23
C VAL A 87 10.84 9.36 6.23
N GLY A 88 9.79 10.19 6.32
CA GLY A 88 9.60 11.38 5.50
C GLY A 88 9.11 11.10 4.07
N LEU A 89 8.58 9.90 3.79
CA LEU A 89 8.07 9.56 2.47
C LEU A 89 6.69 10.19 2.20
N ILE A 90 5.91 10.42 3.26
CA ILE A 90 4.57 11.00 3.19
C ILE A 90 4.47 12.14 4.22
N GLY A 91 3.78 13.22 3.85
CA GLY A 91 3.57 14.36 4.73
C GLY A 91 2.66 14.00 5.90
N SER A 92 2.87 14.63 7.06
CA SER A 92 2.07 14.40 8.27
C SER A 92 0.58 14.70 8.09
N GLU A 93 0.21 15.51 7.10
CA GLU A 93 -1.18 15.85 6.75
C GLU A 93 -1.96 14.66 6.17
N GLN A 94 -1.28 13.67 5.58
CA GLN A 94 -1.90 12.49 4.96
C GLN A 94 -2.31 11.43 5.99
N LEU A 95 -1.92 11.57 7.26
CA LEU A 95 -2.36 10.69 8.36
C LEU A 95 -3.76 11.04 8.89
N ILE A 96 -4.30 12.20 8.52
CA ILE A 96 -5.56 12.74 9.08
C ILE A 96 -6.80 12.21 8.32
N THR A 97 -6.63 11.61 7.14
CA THR A 97 -7.77 11.12 6.33
C THR A 97 -8.00 9.63 6.56
N GLU A 98 -8.76 9.34 7.62
CA GLU A 98 -9.56 8.12 7.83
C GLU A 98 -8.86 6.77 7.69
N LEU A 99 -8.14 6.37 8.75
CA LEU A 99 -8.08 4.97 9.09
C LEU A 99 -9.51 4.52 9.45
N PRO A 100 -10.10 3.48 8.82
CA PRO A 100 -11.33 2.91 9.31
C PRO A 100 -11.05 2.41 10.73
N SER A 101 -11.76 2.98 11.70
CA SER A 101 -11.75 2.53 13.09
C SER A 101 -11.85 1.02 13.12
N ILE A 102 -10.83 0.37 13.70
CA ILE A 102 -10.93 -1.02 14.15
C ILE A 102 -12.03 -1.10 15.21
#